data_AF-A0AA47I610-F1
#
_entry.id   AF-A0AA47I610-F1
#
_cell.length_a   1.000
_cell.length_b   1.000
_cell.length_c   1.000
_cell.angle_alpha   90.00
_cell.angle_beta   90.00
_cell.angle_gamma   90.00
#
_symmetry.space_group_name_H-M   'P 1'
#
loop_
_entity.id
_entity.type
_entity.pdbx_description
1 polymer ?
#
loop_
_entity_poly.entity_id
_entity_poly.type
_entity_poly.pdbx_seq_one_letter_code
_entity_poly.pdbx_strand_id
1 'polypeptide(L)'
;MRNKNDARYKRTHKLIMDTFKNMIIEMDFTKITIKDLTNIAGINRKTFYLHYYSLDEILYELQNEIINGLIDILDQETSDENSIDIQKFMTAFSKLLSDDQPLHQRLLCCENYRFVAEQVQNIVTEKCSEIFFAGKDIDTSRKDMVTAYLSHSILTLWRNWLLSGCEMTKDEMIHFSTQLVEHGLDSIN
;
A
#
# COMPACT_ATOMS: atom_id res chain seq x y z
N MET A 1 -11.01 5.59 29.81
CA MET A 1 -10.65 5.20 28.42
C MET A 1 -11.59 4.10 27.97
N ARG A 2 -12.16 4.18 26.76
CA ARG A 2 -13.08 3.16 26.24
C ARG A 2 -12.26 1.93 25.83
N ASN A 3 -12.72 0.73 26.19
CA ASN A 3 -11.99 -0.50 25.88
C ASN A 3 -11.98 -0.76 24.37
N LYS A 4 -10.82 -0.68 23.72
CA LYS A 4 -10.67 -0.96 22.27
C LYS A 4 -11.05 -2.40 21.90
N ASN A 5 -11.11 -3.31 22.87
CA ASN A 5 -11.57 -4.69 22.67
C ASN A 5 -13.10 -4.87 22.73
N ASP A 6 -13.86 -3.83 23.07
CA ASP A 6 -15.32 -3.87 23.05
C ASP A 6 -15.84 -4.10 21.62
N ALA A 7 -16.71 -5.08 21.43
CA ALA A 7 -17.31 -5.40 20.13
C ALA A 7 -18.04 -4.20 19.50
N ARG A 8 -18.66 -3.34 20.31
CA ARG A 8 -19.29 -2.09 19.86
C ARG A 8 -18.24 -1.11 19.35
N TYR A 9 -17.12 -0.97 20.05
CA TYR A 9 -16.01 -0.14 19.60
C TYR A 9 -15.50 -0.63 18.24
N LYS A 10 -15.18 -1.93 18.12
CA LYS A 10 -14.70 -2.51 16.85
C LYS A 10 -15.66 -2.32 15.68
N ARG A 11 -16.97 -2.48 15.91
CA ARG A 11 -18.01 -2.26 14.89
C ARG A 11 -18.05 -0.81 14.42
N THR A 12 -18.05 0.16 15.34
CA THR A 12 -18.05 1.58 14.98
C THR A 12 -16.75 2.01 14.32
N HIS A 13 -15.62 1.47 14.79
CA HIS A 13 -14.31 1.70 14.20
C HIS A 13 -14.27 1.25 12.73
N LYS A 14 -14.69 0.01 12.47
CA LYS A 14 -14.79 -0.54 11.12
C LYS A 14 -15.75 0.26 10.24
N LEU A 15 -16.92 0.65 10.77
CA LEU A 15 -17.89 1.48 10.05
C LEU A 15 -17.28 2.83 9.60
N ILE A 16 -16.51 3.48 10.48
CA ILE A 16 -15.82 4.73 10.15
C ILE A 16 -14.79 4.50 9.03
N MET A 17 -13.95 3.48 9.17
CA MET A 17 -12.91 3.15 8.18
C MET A 17 -13.52 2.80 6.81
N ASP A 18 -14.52 1.91 6.78
CA ASP A 18 -15.19 1.49 5.55
C ASP A 18 -15.89 2.69 4.87
N THR A 19 -16.50 3.60 5.65
CA THR A 19 -17.08 4.85 5.11
C THR A 19 -16.01 5.76 4.51
N PHE A 20 -14.88 5.92 5.21
CA PHE A 20 -13.78 6.75 4.73
C PHE A 20 -13.15 6.21 3.44
N LYS A 21 -12.93 4.89 3.34
CA LYS A 21 -12.47 4.22 2.11
C LYS A 21 -13.41 4.49 0.93
N ASN A 22 -14.73 4.37 1.14
CA ASN A 22 -15.71 4.69 0.11
C ASN A 22 -15.66 6.17 -0.32
N MET A 23 -15.44 7.10 0.63
CA MET A 23 -15.27 8.51 0.27
C MET A 23 -13.99 8.74 -0.54
N ILE A 24 -12.89 8.05 -0.25
CA ILE A 24 -11.64 8.17 -1.04
C ILE A 24 -11.89 7.79 -2.51
N ILE A 25 -12.63 6.70 -2.75
CA ILE A 25 -12.98 6.22 -4.09
C ILE A 25 -13.72 7.31 -4.87
N GLU A 26 -14.65 8.02 -4.22
CA GLU A 26 -15.56 8.97 -4.86
C GLU A 26 -15.07 10.42 -4.93
N MET A 27 -14.16 10.86 -4.04
CA MET A 27 -13.73 12.26 -3.97
C MET A 27 -12.26 12.44 -3.57
N ASP A 28 -11.76 13.68 -3.64
CA ASP A 28 -10.41 14.01 -3.21
C ASP A 28 -10.34 14.19 -1.69
N PHE A 29 -9.22 13.84 -1.06
CA PHE A 29 -9.05 13.90 0.40
C PHE A 29 -9.36 15.29 0.97
N THR A 30 -8.98 16.35 0.27
CA THR A 30 -9.22 17.74 0.67
C THR A 30 -10.70 18.14 0.72
N LYS A 31 -11.58 17.35 0.09
CA LYS A 31 -13.04 17.54 0.10
C LYS A 31 -13.74 16.70 1.17
N ILE A 32 -13.05 15.72 1.74
CA ILE A 32 -13.61 14.88 2.81
C ILE A 32 -13.68 15.74 4.08
N THR A 33 -14.85 15.76 4.72
CA THR A 33 -15.02 16.43 6.02
C THR A 33 -15.53 15.45 7.07
N ILE A 34 -15.15 15.68 8.33
CA ILE A 34 -15.71 14.92 9.46
C ILE A 34 -17.25 15.03 9.48
N LYS A 35 -17.82 16.16 9.04
CA LYS A 35 -19.28 16.33 8.93
C LYS A 35 -19.88 15.27 8.01
N ASP A 36 -19.37 15.20 6.78
CA ASP A 36 -19.94 14.36 5.74
C ASP A 36 -19.71 12.88 6.05
N LEU A 37 -18.50 12.55 6.53
CA LEU A 37 -18.20 11.20 7.02
C LEU A 37 -19.18 10.77 8.11
N THR A 38 -19.40 11.60 9.13
CA THR A 38 -20.33 11.24 10.23
C THR A 38 -21.77 11.11 9.75
N ASN A 39 -22.19 11.92 8.79
CA ASN A 39 -23.52 11.84 8.19
C ASN A 39 -23.71 10.55 7.39
N ILE A 40 -22.75 10.21 6.52
CA ILE A 40 -22.78 8.99 5.69
C ILE A 40 -22.74 7.74 6.58
N ALA A 41 -21.86 7.73 7.58
CA ALA A 41 -21.74 6.63 8.53
C ALA A 41 -22.94 6.52 9.50
N GLY A 42 -23.85 7.51 9.55
CA GLY A 42 -24.98 7.51 10.48
C GLY A 42 -24.57 7.59 11.96
N ILE A 43 -23.48 8.30 12.28
CA ILE A 43 -22.98 8.45 13.64
C ILE A 43 -22.91 9.92 14.06
N ASN A 44 -22.93 10.18 15.37
CA ASN A 44 -22.71 11.52 15.89
C ASN A 44 -21.22 11.89 15.85
N ARG A 45 -20.88 13.18 15.68
CA ARG A 45 -19.50 13.68 15.80
C ARG A 45 -18.82 13.31 17.12
N LYS A 46 -19.56 13.33 18.23
CA LYS A 46 -19.03 12.86 19.53
C LYS A 46 -18.60 11.40 19.48
N THR A 47 -19.31 10.56 18.73
CA THR A 47 -18.95 9.16 18.52
C THR A 47 -17.68 9.05 17.69
N PHE A 48 -17.54 9.82 16.60
CA PHE A 48 -16.32 9.87 15.80
C PHE A 48 -15.08 10.17 16.65
N TYR A 49 -15.15 11.21 17.50
CA TYR A 49 -14.04 11.60 18.37
C TYR A 49 -13.70 10.61 19.50
N LEU A 50 -14.45 9.51 19.63
CA LEU A 50 -14.05 8.40 20.50
C LEU A 50 -13.10 7.42 19.78
N HIS A 51 -12.95 7.53 18.46
CA HIS A 51 -12.12 6.68 17.62
C HIS A 51 -10.93 7.44 17.02
N TYR A 52 -11.16 8.65 16.53
CA TYR A 52 -10.16 9.45 15.82
C TYR A 52 -10.23 10.93 16.19
N TYR A 53 -9.08 11.60 16.21
CA TYR A 53 -8.97 13.04 16.46
C TYR A 53 -9.08 13.87 15.17
N SER A 54 -8.70 13.30 14.02
CA SER A 54 -8.76 13.96 12.71
C SER A 54 -9.00 12.96 11.57
N LEU A 55 -9.15 13.47 10.34
CA LEU A 55 -9.18 12.63 9.14
C LEU A 55 -7.79 12.07 8.80
N ASP A 56 -6.73 12.82 9.11
CA ASP A 56 -5.34 12.39 8.88
C ASP A 56 -5.01 11.13 9.68
N GLU A 57 -5.57 10.95 10.88
CA GLU A 57 -5.38 9.71 11.66
C GLU A 57 -6.02 8.50 10.99
N ILE A 58 -7.18 8.67 10.36
CA ILE A 58 -7.83 7.59 9.60
C ILE A 58 -7.01 7.26 8.36
N LEU A 59 -6.49 8.29 7.69
CA LEU A 59 -5.62 8.11 6.53
C LEU A 59 -4.32 7.39 6.90
N TYR A 60 -3.71 7.76 8.02
CA TYR A 60 -2.53 7.09 8.55
C TYR A 60 -2.83 5.63 8.91
N GLU A 61 -3.98 5.35 9.53
CA GLU A 61 -4.39 3.97 9.81
C GLU A 61 -4.61 3.18 8.51
N LEU A 62 -5.23 3.77 7.48
CA LEU A 62 -5.38 3.16 6.16
C LEU A 62 -4.03 2.84 5.50
N GLN A 63 -3.07 3.77 5.55
CA GLN A 63 -1.72 3.53 5.04
C GLN A 63 -1.07 2.33 5.76
N ASN A 64 -1.20 2.25 7.08
CA ASN A 64 -0.67 1.12 7.84
C ASN A 64 -1.39 -0.19 7.53
N GLU A 65 -2.70 -0.17 7.25
CA GLU A 65 -3.43 -1.35 6.79
C GLU A 65 -2.84 -1.88 5.48
N ILE A 66 -2.55 -1.00 4.52
CA ILE A 66 -1.94 -1.35 3.23
C ILE A 66 -0.51 -1.86 3.41
N ILE A 67 0.30 -1.17 4.20
CA ILE A 67 1.69 -1.55 4.48
C ILE A 67 1.76 -2.92 5.15
N ASN A 68 0.97 -3.13 6.19
CA ASN A 68 0.94 -4.42 6.90
C ASN A 68 0.40 -5.53 5.98
N GLY A 69 -0.62 -5.25 5.17
CA GLY A 69 -1.10 -6.21 4.17
C GLY A 69 0.00 -6.64 3.18
N LEU A 70 0.82 -5.71 2.70
CA LEU A 70 1.97 -6.04 1.85
C LEU A 70 3.02 -6.88 2.58
N ILE A 71 3.39 -6.49 3.79
CA ILE A 71 4.39 -7.21 4.60
C ILE A 71 3.90 -8.62 4.91
N ASP A 72 2.66 -8.77 5.37
CA ASP A 72 2.08 -10.07 5.72
C ASP A 72 2.06 -11.03 4.52
N ILE A 73 1.78 -10.51 3.32
CA ILE A 73 1.82 -11.33 2.09
C ILE A 73 3.28 -11.68 1.73
N LEU A 74 4.22 -10.74 1.87
CA LEU A 74 5.64 -11.02 1.64
C LEU A 74 6.16 -12.10 2.59
N ASP A 75 5.89 -11.98 3.89
CA ASP A 75 6.31 -12.93 4.92
C ASP A 75 5.72 -14.33 4.68
N GLN A 76 4.50 -14.43 4.17
CA GLN A 76 3.87 -15.72 3.81
C GLN A 76 4.51 -16.37 2.59
N GLU A 77 5.01 -15.58 1.64
CA GLU A 77 5.58 -16.07 0.39
C GLU A 77 7.09 -16.36 0.54
N THR A 78 7.82 -15.67 1.44
CA THR A 78 9.24 -15.92 1.69
C THR A 78 9.46 -17.18 2.52
N SER A 79 10.04 -18.22 1.90
CA SER A 79 10.40 -19.48 2.59
C SER A 79 11.82 -19.47 3.16
N ASP A 80 12.66 -18.53 2.73
CA ASP A 80 14.02 -18.30 3.20
C ASP A 80 14.11 -16.87 3.76
N GLU A 81 14.50 -16.73 5.03
CA GLU A 81 14.52 -15.47 5.78
C GLU A 81 15.48 -14.40 5.22
N ASN A 82 16.30 -14.72 4.21
CA ASN A 82 17.43 -13.90 3.77
C ASN A 82 17.43 -13.52 2.28
N SER A 83 16.29 -13.63 1.58
CA SER A 83 16.22 -13.15 0.19
C SER A 83 14.82 -12.70 -0.21
N ILE A 84 14.74 -11.53 -0.84
CA ILE A 84 13.51 -11.11 -1.54
C ILE A 84 13.53 -11.69 -2.94
N ASP A 85 12.56 -12.55 -3.21
CA ASP A 85 12.23 -13.05 -4.55
C ASP A 85 11.31 -12.02 -5.25
N ILE A 86 11.77 -11.49 -6.38
CA ILE A 86 11.05 -10.45 -7.12
C ILE A 86 9.70 -10.98 -7.64
N GLN A 87 9.65 -12.21 -8.15
CA GLN A 87 8.40 -12.85 -8.60
C GLN A 87 7.37 -12.91 -7.46
N LYS A 88 7.82 -13.26 -6.25
CA LYS A 88 6.96 -13.29 -5.06
C LYS A 88 6.51 -11.88 -4.66
N PHE A 89 7.39 -10.88 -4.71
CA PHE A 89 7.02 -9.49 -4.45
C PHE A 89 5.95 -9.00 -5.43
N MET A 90 6.13 -9.27 -6.73
CA MET A 90 5.15 -8.88 -7.76
C MET A 90 3.81 -9.61 -7.57
N THR A 91 3.86 -10.90 -7.19
CA THR A 91 2.66 -11.67 -6.84
C THR A 91 1.95 -11.08 -5.62
N ALA A 92 2.70 -10.73 -4.56
CA ALA A 92 2.16 -10.13 -3.34
C ALA A 92 1.46 -8.79 -3.62
N PHE A 93 2.12 -7.93 -4.40
CA PHE A 93 1.55 -6.66 -4.84
C PHE A 93 0.26 -6.87 -5.64
N SER A 94 0.24 -7.86 -6.53
CA SER A 94 -0.96 -8.18 -7.33
C SER A 94 -2.15 -8.66 -6.48
N LYS A 95 -1.90 -9.38 -5.38
CA LYS A 95 -2.93 -9.84 -4.44
C LYS A 95 -3.52 -8.65 -3.70
N LEU A 96 -2.67 -7.76 -3.17
CA LEU A 96 -3.12 -6.52 -2.53
C LEU A 96 -4.05 -5.73 -3.46
N LEU A 97 -3.65 -5.53 -4.72
CA LEU A 97 -4.47 -4.81 -5.71
C LEU A 97 -5.83 -5.46 -6.01
N SER A 98 -5.97 -6.78 -5.81
CA SER A 98 -7.17 -7.52 -6.16
C SER A 98 -8.28 -7.43 -5.09
N ASP A 99 -7.94 -7.21 -3.82
CA ASP A 99 -8.89 -7.28 -2.70
C ASP A 99 -9.81 -6.04 -2.57
N ASP A 100 -9.33 -4.87 -2.96
CA ASP A 100 -10.09 -3.61 -2.98
C ASP A 100 -9.69 -2.75 -4.20
N GLN A 101 -9.94 -3.31 -5.39
CA GLN A 101 -9.48 -2.74 -6.66
C GLN A 101 -9.84 -1.25 -6.83
N PRO A 102 -11.08 -0.78 -6.54
CA PRO A 102 -11.41 0.64 -6.70
C PRO A 102 -10.60 1.54 -5.76
N LEU A 103 -10.42 1.16 -4.49
CA LEU A 103 -9.65 1.93 -3.53
C LEU A 103 -8.17 1.99 -3.93
N HIS A 104 -7.55 0.84 -4.20
CA HIS A 104 -6.14 0.77 -4.54
C HIS A 104 -5.86 1.48 -5.88
N GLN A 105 -6.73 1.33 -6.87
CA GLN A 105 -6.62 2.07 -8.13
C GLN A 105 -6.73 3.57 -7.89
N ARG A 106 -7.66 4.02 -7.03
CA ARG A 106 -7.78 5.44 -6.68
C ARG A 106 -6.51 5.98 -6.02
N LEU A 107 -5.96 5.25 -5.05
CA LEU A 107 -4.75 5.66 -4.31
C LEU A 107 -3.49 5.68 -5.19
N LEU A 108 -3.37 4.77 -6.16
CA LEU A 108 -2.20 4.66 -7.03
C LEU A 108 -2.26 5.57 -8.26
N CYS A 109 -3.46 5.74 -8.84
CA CYS A 109 -3.61 6.38 -10.14
C CYS A 109 -4.03 7.85 -10.05
N CYS A 110 -4.69 8.28 -8.97
CA CYS A 110 -5.13 9.67 -8.82
C CYS A 110 -4.01 10.56 -8.29
N GLU A 111 -3.70 11.65 -9.00
CA GLU A 111 -2.64 12.60 -8.61
C GLU A 111 -2.85 13.16 -7.19
N ASN A 112 -4.10 13.44 -6.81
CA ASN A 112 -4.45 13.96 -5.49
C ASN A 112 -4.21 12.97 -4.35
N TYR A 113 -3.96 11.70 -4.65
CA TYR A 113 -3.62 10.66 -3.68
C TYR A 113 -2.19 10.11 -3.83
N ARG A 114 -1.40 10.66 -4.76
CA ARG A 114 -0.03 10.19 -5.02
C ARG A 114 0.85 10.19 -3.76
N PHE A 115 0.64 11.16 -2.86
CA PHE A 115 1.33 11.23 -1.57
C PHE A 115 1.09 10.00 -0.68
N VAL A 116 -0.07 9.33 -0.81
CA VAL A 116 -0.37 8.09 -0.06
C VAL A 116 0.47 6.95 -0.61
N ALA A 117 0.51 6.78 -1.94
CA ALA A 117 1.32 5.78 -2.59
C ALA A 117 2.82 5.97 -2.30
N GLU A 118 3.31 7.21 -2.31
CA GLU A 118 4.71 7.55 -1.99
C GLU A 118 5.05 7.22 -0.53
N GLN A 119 4.16 7.50 0.44
CA GLN A 119 4.41 7.14 1.83
C GLN A 119 4.44 5.62 2.06
N VAL A 120 3.50 4.90 1.46
CA VAL A 120 3.48 3.42 1.51
C VAL A 120 4.75 2.86 0.86
N GLN A 121 5.12 3.36 -0.32
CA GLN A 121 6.34 2.96 -1.03
C GLN A 121 7.57 3.15 -0.16
N ASN A 122 7.75 4.32 0.47
CA ASN A 122 8.93 4.61 1.29
C ASN A 122 9.09 3.60 2.44
N ILE A 123 8.01 3.33 3.17
CA ILE A 123 8.04 2.41 4.33
C ILE A 123 8.29 0.96 3.89
N VAL A 124 7.62 0.51 2.82
CA VAL A 124 7.83 -0.85 2.28
C VAL A 124 9.26 -1.00 1.74
N THR A 125 9.78 0.04 1.10
CA THR A 125 11.12 0.06 0.52
C THR A 125 12.21 -0.02 1.58
N GLU A 126 12.06 0.72 2.69
CA GLU A 126 12.98 0.67 3.83
C GLU A 126 13.09 -0.77 4.37
N LYS A 127 11.94 -1.39 4.69
CA LYS A 127 11.89 -2.77 5.18
C LYS A 127 12.44 -3.78 4.18
N CYS A 128 12.08 -3.67 2.91
CA CYS A 128 12.55 -4.60 1.88
C CYS A 128 14.05 -4.46 1.62
N SER A 129 14.60 -3.25 1.71
CA SER A 129 16.03 -3.02 1.48
C SER A 129 16.89 -3.70 2.54
N GLU A 130 16.46 -3.68 3.81
CA GLU A 130 17.16 -4.38 4.90
C GLU A 130 17.31 -5.88 4.62
N ILE A 131 16.22 -6.53 4.17
CA ILE A 131 16.21 -7.95 3.85
C ILE A 131 17.00 -8.23 2.56
N PHE A 132 16.78 -7.44 1.50
CA PHE A 132 17.40 -7.67 0.19
C PHE A 132 18.93 -7.57 0.22
N PHE A 133 19.47 -6.69 1.07
CA PHE A 133 20.92 -6.49 1.23
C PHE A 133 21.53 -7.24 2.40
N ALA A 134 20.75 -8.04 3.14
CA ALA A 134 21.25 -8.85 4.24
C ALA A 134 22.40 -9.75 3.76
N GLY A 135 23.56 -9.65 4.41
CA GLY A 135 24.76 -10.44 4.06
C GLY A 135 25.45 -10.05 2.74
N LYS A 136 25.00 -9.00 2.02
CA LYS A 136 25.64 -8.52 0.78
C LYS A 136 26.66 -7.42 1.06
N ASP A 137 27.88 -7.61 0.56
CA ASP A 137 28.95 -6.61 0.60
C ASP A 137 28.84 -5.65 -0.59
N ILE A 138 27.91 -4.69 -0.46
CA ILE A 138 27.64 -3.63 -1.43
C ILE A 138 27.77 -2.29 -0.71
N ASP A 139 28.44 -1.32 -1.34
CA ASP A 139 28.59 0.03 -0.78
C ASP A 139 27.25 0.78 -0.72
N THR A 140 27.16 1.76 0.19
CA THR A 140 25.92 2.52 0.43
C THR A 140 25.40 3.22 -0.83
N SER A 141 26.27 3.78 -1.67
CA SER A 141 25.82 4.49 -2.87
C SER A 141 25.14 3.56 -3.86
N ARG A 142 25.66 2.34 -4.04
CA ARG A 142 25.01 1.32 -4.87
C ARG A 142 23.72 0.82 -4.25
N LYS A 143 23.67 0.61 -2.93
CA LYS A 143 22.42 0.24 -2.23
C LYS A 143 21.33 1.27 -2.48
N ASP A 144 21.64 2.56 -2.31
CA ASP A 144 20.68 3.65 -2.53
C ASP A 144 20.15 3.67 -3.98
N MET A 145 21.03 3.49 -4.97
CA MET A 145 20.65 3.45 -6.38
C MET A 145 19.74 2.25 -6.71
N VAL A 146 20.08 1.07 -6.19
CA VAL A 146 19.30 -0.17 -6.40
C VAL A 146 17.95 -0.08 -5.70
N THR A 147 17.91 0.42 -4.47
CA THR A 147 16.68 0.67 -3.72
C THR A 147 15.77 1.64 -4.47
N ALA A 148 16.30 2.76 -4.95
CA ALA A 148 15.55 3.74 -5.75
C ALA A 148 15.03 3.14 -7.06
N TYR A 149 15.86 2.37 -7.77
CA TYR A 149 15.46 1.67 -8.98
C TYR A 149 14.30 0.70 -8.72
N LEU A 150 14.44 -0.20 -7.75
CA LEU A 150 13.45 -1.22 -7.43
C LEU A 150 12.11 -0.60 -7.00
N SER A 151 12.14 0.28 -6.02
CA SER A 151 10.95 0.93 -5.49
C SER A 151 10.18 1.69 -6.58
N HIS A 152 10.85 2.53 -7.35
CA HIS A 152 10.21 3.37 -8.36
C HIS A 152 9.78 2.60 -9.60
N SER A 153 10.60 1.65 -10.08
CA SER A 153 10.25 0.85 -11.26
C SER A 153 8.99 0.02 -11.01
N ILE A 154 8.93 -0.71 -9.89
CA ILE A 154 7.79 -1.57 -9.56
C ILE A 154 6.50 -0.75 -9.43
N LEU A 155 6.51 0.34 -8.65
CA LEU A 155 5.33 1.19 -8.48
C LEU A 155 4.86 1.79 -9.82
N THR A 156 5.81 2.24 -10.64
CA THR A 156 5.52 2.84 -11.95
C THR A 156 4.94 1.82 -12.92
N LEU A 157 5.47 0.59 -12.95
CA LEU A 157 4.98 -0.49 -13.80
C LEU A 157 3.51 -0.81 -13.47
N TRP A 158 3.20 -1.01 -12.18
CA TRP A 158 1.82 -1.26 -11.74
C TRP A 158 0.88 -0.09 -12.04
N ARG A 159 1.31 1.14 -11.77
CA ARG A 159 0.51 2.34 -12.05
C ARG A 159 0.19 2.48 -13.54
N ASN A 160 1.18 2.28 -14.41
CA ASN A 160 0.96 2.38 -15.86
C ASN A 160 0.05 1.27 -16.37
N TRP A 161 0.20 0.04 -15.87
CA TRP A 161 -0.69 -1.07 -16.23
C TRP A 161 -2.15 -0.81 -15.82
N LEU A 162 -2.38 -0.24 -14.62
CA LEU A 162 -3.73 0.15 -14.20
C LEU A 162 -4.29 1.31 -15.04
N LEU A 163 -3.46 2.28 -15.40
CA LEU A 163 -3.86 3.44 -16.21
C LEU A 163 -4.11 3.09 -17.68
N SER A 164 -3.47 2.05 -18.22
CA SER A 164 -3.75 1.55 -19.58
C SER A 164 -5.05 0.77 -19.68
N GLY A 165 -5.75 0.52 -18.56
CA GLY A 165 -6.96 -0.29 -18.52
C GLY A 165 -6.67 -1.79 -18.46
N CYS A 166 -5.50 -2.17 -17.92
CA CYS A 166 -5.10 -3.57 -17.74
C CYS A 166 -5.10 -4.37 -19.06
N GLU A 167 -4.48 -3.82 -20.11
CA GLU A 167 -4.41 -4.47 -21.44
C GLU A 167 -3.75 -5.85 -21.41
N MET A 168 -2.72 -6.02 -20.57
CA MET A 168 -2.14 -7.32 -20.26
C MET A 168 -2.96 -7.99 -19.16
N THR A 169 -3.11 -9.31 -19.24
CA THR A 169 -3.62 -10.07 -18.09
C THR A 169 -2.71 -9.88 -16.87
N LYS A 170 -3.24 -10.06 -15.68
CA LYS A 170 -2.48 -9.93 -14.43
C LYS A 170 -1.23 -10.83 -14.43
N ASP A 171 -1.36 -12.06 -14.92
CA ASP A 171 -0.25 -13.02 -14.97
C ASP A 171 0.82 -12.60 -15.98
N GLU A 172 0.42 -12.10 -17.16
CA GLU A 172 1.35 -11.52 -18.14
C GLU A 172 2.06 -10.31 -17.57
N MET A 173 1.34 -9.43 -16.86
CA MET A 173 1.91 -8.24 -16.22
C MET A 173 2.96 -8.64 -15.18
N ILE A 174 2.64 -9.59 -14.29
CA ILE A 174 3.58 -10.10 -13.29
C ILE A 174 4.82 -10.69 -13.99
N HIS A 175 4.62 -11.58 -14.97
CA HIS A 175 5.73 -12.22 -15.66
C HIS A 175 6.65 -11.20 -16.36
N PHE A 176 6.07 -10.29 -17.15
CA PHE A 176 6.84 -9.28 -17.89
C PHE A 176 7.61 -8.35 -16.95
N SER A 177 6.96 -7.87 -15.89
CA SER A 177 7.56 -6.92 -14.95
C SER A 177 8.62 -7.58 -14.06
N THR A 178 8.44 -8.83 -13.63
CA THR A 178 9.49 -9.60 -12.95
C THR A 178 10.73 -9.70 -13.82
N GLN A 179 10.57 -10.13 -15.09
CA GLN A 179 11.69 -10.27 -16.02
C GLN A 179 12.41 -8.94 -16.24
N LEU A 180 11.68 -7.83 -16.36
CA LEU A 180 12.28 -6.51 -16.53
C LEU A 180 13.13 -6.09 -15.33
N VAL A 181 12.63 -6.37 -14.11
CA VAL A 181 13.33 -6.03 -12.86
C VAL A 181 14.54 -6.94 -12.65
N GLU A 182 14.39 -8.26 -12.81
CA GLU A 182 15.47 -9.24 -12.63
C GLU A 182 16.66 -8.95 -13.55
N HIS A 183 16.42 -8.76 -14.86
CA HIS A 183 17.49 -8.42 -15.79
C HIS A 183 18.15 -7.06 -15.49
N GLY A 184 17.42 -6.12 -14.87
CA GLY A 184 18.00 -4.87 -14.39
C GLY A 184 18.99 -5.08 -13.23
N LEU A 185 18.72 -6.07 -12.38
CA LEU A 185 19.56 -6.43 -11.23
C LEU A 185 20.80 -7.26 -11.61
N ASP A 186 20.90 -7.80 -12.82
CA ASP A 186 22.10 -8.53 -13.29
C ASP A 186 23.38 -7.69 -13.18
N SER A 187 23.26 -6.36 -13.18
CA SER A 187 24.37 -5.42 -13.00
C SER A 187 24.97 -5.39 -11.57
N ILE A 188 24.31 -6.02 -10.60
CA ILE A 188 24.70 -6.05 -9.18
C ILE A 188 25.53 -7.31 -8.84
N ASN A 189 25.47 -8.35 -9.68
CA ASN A 189 26.17 -9.62 -9.48
C ASN A 189 27.56 -9.66 -10.14
#